data_AF-A0A0B1RUJ0-F1
#
_entry.id   AF-A0A0B1RUJ0-F1
#
_cell.length_a   1.000
_cell.length_b   1.000
_cell.length_c   1.000
_cell.angle_alpha   90.00
_cell.angle_beta   90.00
_cell.angle_gamma   90.00
#
_symmetry.space_group_name_H-M   'P 1'
#
loop_
_entity.id
_entity.type
_entity.pdbx_description
1 polymer ?
#
loop_
_entity_poly.entity_id
_entity_poly.type
_entity_poly.pdbx_seq_one_letter_code
_entity_poly.pdbx_strand_id
1 'polypeptide(L)'
;GPLPLPFIGNLFTLSFYEPGYEAFRLWTQKYGRCFTFWMANRPAVVVTDFELIKETLVKNGAAYTGRMETPHVRSVRGGDYGITDTTGELWQQRRRFMLHVFREFGMGKNLMEERVLSEVADLLEKCKKVAGKKVDLRNYFNTSVGSVINSLLFGFRFDENNMGTFIRLKGILDRLMEVYARPAFILWMFFPILKYFPFFWNFNKDAKESSKALYNMIDEQIEAHKADIDFDSEKSTDYVEAFMKEQRRHENEPEFGGFS
;
A
#
# COMPACT_ATOMS: atom_id res chain seq x y z
N GLY A 1 -14.53 21.50 -15.49
CA GLY A 1 -13.63 21.53 -14.31
C GLY A 1 -12.91 22.85 -14.24
N PRO A 2 -12.06 23.07 -13.22
CA PRO A 2 -11.29 24.31 -13.06
C PRO A 2 -10.34 24.54 -14.25
N LEU A 3 -10.17 25.81 -14.65
CA LEU A 3 -9.22 26.19 -15.70
C LEU A 3 -7.79 25.82 -15.26
N PRO A 4 -7.05 24.99 -16.01
CA PRO A 4 -5.67 24.65 -15.68
C PRO A 4 -4.72 25.82 -15.95
N LEU A 5 -3.75 26.01 -15.07
CA LEU A 5 -2.61 26.90 -15.32
C LEU A 5 -1.63 26.22 -16.29
N PRO A 6 -0.90 26.99 -17.13
CA PRO A 6 0.12 26.45 -18.02
C PRO A 6 1.15 25.60 -17.26
N PHE A 7 1.53 24.45 -17.83
CA PHE A 7 2.48 23.46 -17.31
C PHE A 7 2.09 22.75 -15.99
N ILE A 8 1.56 23.47 -15.00
CA ILE A 8 1.27 22.95 -13.65
C ILE A 8 -0.17 22.48 -13.43
N GLY A 9 -1.07 22.75 -14.38
CA GLY A 9 -2.46 22.33 -14.27
C GLY A 9 -3.14 23.01 -13.08
N ASN A 10 -3.78 22.21 -12.22
CA ASN A 10 -4.49 22.65 -11.03
C ASN A 10 -3.76 22.33 -9.72
N LEU A 11 -2.51 21.84 -9.76
CA LEU A 11 -1.75 21.47 -8.56
C LEU A 11 -1.57 22.66 -7.59
N PHE A 12 -1.25 23.84 -8.12
CA PHE A 12 -1.13 25.05 -7.31
C PHE A 12 -2.48 25.53 -6.78
N THR A 13 -3.56 25.35 -7.55
CA THR A 13 -4.90 25.66 -7.08
C THR A 13 -5.32 24.74 -5.94
N LEU A 14 -4.95 23.45 -5.98
CA LEU A 14 -5.21 22.50 -4.90
C LEU A 14 -4.53 22.90 -3.59
N SER A 15 -3.31 23.46 -3.64
CA SER A 15 -2.59 23.87 -2.43
C SER A 15 -3.22 25.03 -1.66
N PHE A 16 -4.22 25.71 -2.22
CA PHE A 16 -4.97 26.76 -1.53
C PHE A 16 -6.12 26.25 -0.66
N TYR A 17 -6.41 24.96 -0.69
CA TYR A 17 -7.50 24.36 0.08
C TYR A 17 -6.94 23.45 1.16
N GLU A 18 -7.38 23.66 2.40
CA GLU A 18 -7.05 22.81 3.53
C GLU A 18 -8.34 22.43 4.28
N PRO A 19 -8.60 21.12 4.51
CA PRO A 19 -7.85 19.98 3.99
C PRO A 19 -8.01 19.83 2.47
N GLY A 20 -7.03 19.21 1.80
CA GLY A 20 -6.95 19.20 0.33
C GLY A 20 -8.18 18.66 -0.41
N TYR A 21 -9.03 17.86 0.25
CA TYR A 21 -10.28 17.38 -0.33
C TYR A 21 -11.37 18.47 -0.47
N GLU A 22 -11.26 19.59 0.24
CA GLU A 22 -12.22 20.71 0.15
C GLU A 22 -12.28 21.31 -1.25
N ALA A 23 -11.15 21.31 -1.98
CA ALA A 23 -11.11 21.73 -3.37
C ALA A 23 -12.11 20.93 -4.22
N PHE A 24 -12.14 19.61 -4.05
CA PHE A 24 -13.05 18.74 -4.80
C PHE A 24 -14.50 18.98 -4.41
N ARG A 25 -14.79 19.26 -3.14
CA ARG A 25 -16.16 19.60 -2.69
C ARG A 25 -16.65 20.88 -3.38
N LEU A 26 -15.85 21.94 -3.39
CA LEU A 26 -16.19 23.22 -4.03
C LEU A 26 -16.28 23.10 -5.56
N TRP A 27 -15.37 22.33 -6.17
CA TRP A 27 -15.42 22.07 -7.60
C TRP A 27 -16.62 21.23 -8.01
N THR A 28 -17.07 20.31 -7.15
CA THR A 28 -18.33 19.57 -7.37
C THR A 28 -19.52 20.51 -7.39
N GLN A 29 -19.59 21.47 -6.47
CA GLN A 29 -20.66 22.47 -6.45
C GLN A 29 -20.65 23.37 -7.69
N LYS A 30 -19.46 23.71 -8.21
CA LYS A 30 -19.31 24.63 -9.34
C LYS A 30 -19.42 23.96 -10.71
N TYR A 31 -18.82 22.78 -10.89
CA TYR A 31 -18.71 22.10 -12.18
C TYR A 31 -19.60 20.87 -12.30
N GLY A 32 -20.30 20.50 -11.22
CA GLY A 32 -21.24 19.39 -11.18
C GLY A 32 -20.59 18.05 -10.80
N ARG A 33 -21.32 16.99 -11.09
CA ARG A 33 -21.13 15.62 -10.59
C ARG A 33 -19.93 14.86 -11.20
N CYS A 34 -19.40 15.36 -12.30
CA CYS A 34 -18.25 14.80 -12.99
C CYS A 34 -17.46 15.95 -13.63
N PHE A 35 -16.16 16.03 -13.34
CA PHE A 35 -15.31 17.08 -13.88
C PHE A 35 -13.86 16.65 -13.99
N THR A 36 -13.13 17.27 -14.92
CA THR A 36 -11.69 17.07 -15.07
C THR A 36 -10.91 18.16 -14.36
N PHE A 37 -9.85 17.79 -13.66
CA PHE A 37 -8.76 18.68 -13.27
C PHE A 37 -7.43 18.13 -13.78
N TRP A 38 -6.41 18.95 -13.83
CA TRP A 38 -5.11 18.60 -14.40
C TRP A 38 -4.04 18.53 -13.31
N MET A 39 -3.30 17.43 -13.26
CA MET A 39 -2.08 17.29 -12.47
C MET A 39 -0.89 17.44 -13.42
N ALA A 40 -0.32 18.65 -13.50
CA ALA A 40 0.61 19.01 -14.56
C ALA A 40 0.03 18.72 -15.95
N ASN A 41 0.64 17.83 -16.72
CA ASN A 41 0.19 17.40 -18.04
C ASN A 41 -0.77 16.18 -18.02
N ARG A 42 -1.16 15.68 -16.85
CA ARG A 42 -2.02 14.50 -16.70
C ARG A 42 -3.45 14.92 -16.32
N PRO A 43 -4.46 14.69 -17.17
CA PRO A 43 -5.84 14.93 -16.78
C PRO A 43 -6.33 13.85 -15.81
N ALA A 44 -7.08 14.25 -14.80
CA ALA A 44 -7.78 13.36 -13.88
C ALA A 44 -9.27 13.70 -13.87
N VAL A 45 -10.08 12.68 -14.13
CA VAL A 45 -11.54 12.78 -14.08
C VAL A 45 -11.99 12.44 -12.67
N VAL A 46 -12.71 13.37 -12.04
CA VAL A 46 -13.31 13.20 -10.73
C VAL A 46 -14.79 12.89 -10.92
N VAL A 47 -15.23 11.80 -10.30
CA VAL A 47 -16.62 11.37 -10.26
C VAL A 47 -17.10 11.49 -8.82
N THR A 48 -18.14 12.28 -8.59
CA THR A 48 -18.66 12.55 -7.23
C THR A 48 -20.10 12.11 -7.03
N ASP A 49 -20.75 11.60 -8.08
CA ASP A 49 -22.11 11.07 -8.02
C ASP A 49 -22.10 9.57 -7.79
N PHE A 50 -22.94 9.13 -6.85
CA PHE A 50 -22.99 7.73 -6.42
C PHE A 50 -23.38 6.78 -7.55
N GLU A 51 -24.37 7.12 -8.38
CA GLU A 51 -24.80 6.25 -9.47
C GLU A 51 -23.72 6.14 -10.53
N LEU A 52 -23.02 7.24 -10.82
CA LEU A 52 -21.91 7.23 -11.77
C LEU A 52 -20.69 6.47 -11.23
N ILE A 53 -20.39 6.57 -9.93
CA ILE A 53 -19.36 5.74 -9.26
C ILE A 53 -19.72 4.26 -9.36
N LYS A 54 -20.98 3.90 -9.10
CA LYS A 54 -21.46 2.51 -9.22
C LYS A 54 -21.41 2.03 -10.67
N GLU A 55 -21.79 2.86 -11.62
CA GLU A 55 -21.71 2.53 -13.04
C GLU A 55 -20.25 2.29 -13.49
N THR A 56 -19.34 3.18 -13.12
CA THR A 56 -17.93 3.09 -13.51
C THR A 56 -17.17 2.00 -12.77
N LEU A 57 -17.21 1.97 -11.43
CA LEU A 57 -16.36 1.08 -10.64
C LEU A 57 -16.97 -0.32 -10.41
N VAL A 58 -18.29 -0.48 -10.56
CA VAL A 58 -18.97 -1.78 -10.35
C VAL A 58 -19.47 -2.36 -11.66
N LYS A 59 -20.38 -1.67 -12.37
CA LYS A 59 -20.98 -2.23 -13.59
C LYS A 59 -19.97 -2.35 -14.73
N ASN A 60 -19.14 -1.32 -14.92
CA ASN A 60 -18.10 -1.26 -15.95
C ASN A 60 -16.69 -1.42 -15.36
N GLY A 61 -16.56 -2.02 -14.16
CA GLY A 61 -15.32 -2.03 -13.39
C GLY A 61 -14.09 -2.57 -14.15
N ALA A 62 -14.29 -3.52 -15.07
CA ALA A 62 -13.23 -4.07 -15.92
C ALA A 62 -12.51 -2.99 -16.75
N ALA A 63 -13.24 -1.99 -17.25
CA ALA A 63 -12.69 -0.88 -18.03
C ALA A 63 -11.85 0.10 -17.20
N TYR A 64 -12.02 0.10 -15.87
CA TYR A 64 -11.36 1.03 -14.95
C TYR A 64 -10.37 0.32 -14.01
N THR A 65 -9.82 -0.82 -14.43
CA THR A 65 -8.84 -1.59 -13.65
C THR A 65 -7.41 -1.05 -13.70
N GLY A 66 -7.15 -0.04 -14.54
CA GLY A 66 -5.83 0.57 -14.69
C GLY A 66 -5.26 1.17 -13.39
N ARG A 67 -3.94 1.37 -13.35
CA ARG A 67 -3.23 2.04 -12.26
C ARG A 67 -2.48 3.24 -12.81
N MET A 68 -2.37 4.29 -12.01
CA MET A 68 -1.52 5.42 -12.37
C MET A 68 -0.06 4.98 -12.31
N GLU A 69 0.65 5.06 -13.43
CA GLU A 69 2.08 4.80 -13.44
C GLU A 69 2.83 5.81 -12.58
N THR A 70 3.56 5.29 -11.60
CA THR A 70 4.44 6.08 -10.71
C THR A 70 5.91 5.74 -11.04
N PRO A 71 6.66 6.65 -11.69
CA PRO A 71 8.05 6.40 -12.07
C PRO A 71 8.95 6.00 -10.90
N HIS A 72 8.61 6.45 -9.69
CA HIS A 72 9.31 6.13 -8.46
C HIS A 72 9.40 4.63 -8.18
N VAL A 73 8.26 3.93 -8.24
CA VAL A 73 8.18 2.50 -7.89
C VAL A 73 9.04 1.66 -8.83
N ARG A 74 8.91 1.88 -10.14
CA ARG A 74 9.76 1.23 -11.15
C ARG A 74 11.24 1.52 -10.95
N SER A 75 11.60 2.73 -10.51
CA SER A 75 13.00 3.09 -10.26
C SER A 75 13.64 2.40 -9.07
N VAL A 76 12.83 1.90 -8.12
CA VAL A 76 13.32 1.17 -6.94
C VAL A 76 13.29 -0.33 -7.18
N ARG A 77 12.21 -0.85 -7.77
CA ARG A 77 11.97 -2.29 -7.92
C ARG A 77 12.37 -2.87 -9.27
N GLY A 78 12.67 -2.03 -10.27
CA GLY A 78 12.96 -2.47 -11.64
C GLY A 78 11.71 -2.76 -12.49
N GLY A 79 10.49 -2.55 -11.96
CA GLY A 79 9.24 -2.85 -12.64
C GLY A 79 8.02 -2.64 -11.74
N ASP A 80 6.84 -2.99 -12.26
CA ASP A 80 5.58 -2.97 -11.52
C ASP A 80 5.32 -4.37 -10.94
N TYR A 81 5.11 -4.44 -9.63
CA TYR A 81 4.97 -5.70 -8.93
C TYR A 81 3.87 -5.66 -7.86
N GLY A 82 3.49 -6.82 -7.33
CA GLY A 82 2.42 -6.93 -6.33
C GLY A 82 1.03 -6.65 -6.92
N ILE A 83 0.09 -6.20 -6.06
CA ILE A 83 -1.34 -5.99 -6.38
C ILE A 83 -1.67 -4.52 -6.63
N THR A 84 -0.92 -3.60 -6.01
CA THR A 84 -1.19 -2.17 -6.06
C THR A 84 -0.72 -1.53 -7.36
N ASP A 85 0.39 -2.03 -7.93
CA ASP A 85 1.09 -1.38 -9.03
C ASP A 85 0.87 -2.08 -10.38
N THR A 86 0.39 -3.32 -10.38
CA THR A 86 0.16 -4.11 -11.61
C THR A 86 -1.23 -3.91 -12.19
N THR A 87 -1.37 -4.18 -13.49
CA THR A 87 -2.64 -4.14 -14.24
C THR A 87 -2.78 -5.37 -15.15
N GLY A 88 -3.95 -5.53 -15.76
CA GLY A 88 -4.19 -6.59 -16.75
C GLY A 88 -4.18 -7.99 -16.13
N GLU A 89 -3.75 -8.98 -16.91
CA GLU A 89 -3.77 -10.38 -16.51
C GLU A 89 -2.89 -10.67 -15.28
N LEU A 90 -1.69 -10.09 -15.23
CA LEU A 90 -0.76 -10.23 -14.12
C LEU A 90 -1.40 -9.81 -12.78
N TRP A 91 -2.11 -8.68 -12.77
CA TRP A 91 -2.85 -8.22 -11.60
C TRP A 91 -3.96 -9.20 -11.21
N GLN A 92 -4.71 -9.72 -12.20
CA GLN A 92 -5.80 -10.66 -11.94
C GLN A 92 -5.29 -11.97 -11.34
N GLN A 93 -4.20 -12.54 -11.88
CA GLN A 93 -3.59 -13.76 -11.37
C GLN A 93 -3.13 -13.59 -9.92
N ARG A 94 -2.32 -12.56 -9.64
CA ARG A 94 -1.82 -12.27 -8.28
C ARG A 94 -2.94 -11.99 -7.29
N ARG A 95 -3.98 -11.24 -7.72
CA ARG A 95 -5.13 -10.93 -6.86
C ARG A 95 -5.95 -12.18 -6.55
N ARG A 96 -6.19 -13.05 -7.53
CA ARG A 96 -6.91 -14.32 -7.30
C ARG A 96 -6.15 -15.21 -6.33
N PHE A 97 -4.84 -15.35 -6.52
CA PHE A 97 -3.98 -16.09 -5.60
C PHE A 97 -4.05 -15.54 -4.17
N MET A 98 -3.82 -14.24 -3.99
CA MET A 98 -3.85 -13.63 -2.66
C MET A 98 -5.21 -13.77 -1.96
N LEU A 99 -6.32 -13.59 -2.68
CA LEU A 99 -7.65 -13.78 -2.11
C LEU A 99 -7.96 -15.24 -1.77
N HIS A 100 -7.42 -16.18 -2.55
CA HIS A 100 -7.53 -17.61 -2.26
C HIS A 100 -6.82 -17.94 -0.94
N VAL A 101 -5.53 -17.62 -0.86
CA VAL A 101 -4.70 -17.85 0.33
C VAL A 101 -5.28 -17.17 1.57
N PHE A 102 -5.68 -15.90 1.46
CA PHE A 102 -6.29 -15.19 2.60
C PHE A 102 -7.60 -15.83 3.07
N ARG A 103 -8.42 -16.36 2.16
CA ARG A 103 -9.65 -17.09 2.52
C ARG A 103 -9.34 -18.43 3.20
N GLU A 104 -8.23 -19.09 2.86
CA GLU A 104 -7.75 -20.28 3.56
C GLU A 104 -7.31 -19.92 4.99
N PHE A 105 -6.62 -18.80 5.17
CA PHE A 105 -6.24 -18.27 6.49
C PHE A 105 -7.35 -17.55 7.26
N GLY A 106 -8.59 -17.70 6.82
CA GLY A 106 -9.76 -17.30 7.58
C GLY A 106 -10.37 -15.96 7.19
N MET A 107 -9.86 -15.26 6.17
CA MET A 107 -10.49 -14.01 5.71
C MET A 107 -11.94 -14.27 5.26
N GLY A 108 -12.88 -13.61 5.92
CA GLY A 108 -14.31 -13.82 5.73
C GLY A 108 -14.88 -15.06 6.44
N LYS A 109 -14.14 -15.65 7.39
CA LYS A 109 -14.53 -16.77 8.26
C LYS A 109 -14.24 -16.44 9.73
N ASN A 110 -14.79 -17.24 10.65
CA ASN A 110 -14.62 -17.07 12.10
C ASN A 110 -13.15 -17.08 12.56
N LEU A 111 -12.27 -17.80 11.85
CA LEU A 111 -10.84 -17.86 12.20
C LEU A 111 -10.17 -16.47 12.18
N MET A 112 -10.55 -15.58 11.24
CA MET A 112 -10.02 -14.20 11.25
C MET A 112 -10.58 -13.39 12.40
N GLU A 113 -11.86 -13.58 12.73
CA GLU A 113 -12.49 -12.94 13.87
C GLU A 113 -11.78 -13.33 15.18
N GLU A 114 -11.50 -14.62 15.37
CA GLU A 114 -10.74 -15.11 16.53
C GLU A 114 -9.35 -14.47 16.63
N ARG A 115 -8.63 -14.36 15.51
CA ARG A 115 -7.32 -13.66 15.47
C ARG A 115 -7.44 -12.20 15.89
N VAL A 116 -8.43 -11.48 15.37
CA VAL A 116 -8.67 -10.07 15.72
C VAL A 116 -9.05 -9.93 17.20
N LEU A 117 -9.95 -10.79 17.70
CA LEU A 117 -10.38 -10.77 19.10
C LEU A 117 -9.23 -11.08 20.06
N SER A 118 -8.31 -11.97 19.68
CA SER A 118 -7.08 -12.22 20.44
C SER A 118 -6.21 -10.97 20.56
N GLU A 119 -6.01 -10.21 19.48
CA GLU A 119 -5.26 -8.94 19.52
C GLU A 119 -5.99 -7.85 20.30
N VAL A 120 -7.33 -7.82 20.25
CA VAL A 120 -8.14 -6.91 21.08
C VAL A 120 -8.00 -7.24 22.56
N ALA A 121 -8.04 -8.53 22.94
CA ALA A 121 -7.87 -8.96 24.32
C ALA A 121 -6.51 -8.53 24.88
N ASP A 122 -5.43 -8.76 24.12
CA ASP A 122 -4.08 -8.32 24.50
C ASP A 122 -3.97 -6.79 24.59
N LEU A 123 -4.57 -6.05 23.65
CA LEU A 123 -4.62 -4.58 23.71
C LEU A 123 -5.33 -4.10 24.98
N LEU A 124 -6.45 -4.72 25.36
CA LEU A 124 -7.18 -4.38 26.58
C LEU A 124 -6.36 -4.68 27.84
N GLU A 125 -5.63 -5.79 27.89
CA GLU A 125 -4.71 -6.09 29.00
C GLU A 125 -3.59 -5.06 29.10
N LYS A 126 -2.96 -4.71 27.98
CA LYS A 126 -1.95 -3.66 27.90
C LYS A 126 -2.51 -2.31 28.38
N CYS A 127 -3.74 -1.97 28.03
CA CYS A 127 -4.42 -0.76 28.51
C CYS A 127 -4.69 -0.79 30.02
N LYS A 128 -5.11 -1.93 30.57
CA LYS A 128 -5.32 -2.10 32.02
C LYS A 128 -4.03 -1.84 32.81
N LYS A 129 -2.88 -2.30 32.32
CA LYS A 129 -1.56 -2.08 32.97
C LYS A 129 -1.18 -0.60 33.08
N VAL A 130 -1.72 0.25 32.22
CA VAL A 130 -1.46 1.71 32.20
C VAL A 130 -2.67 2.54 32.62
N ALA A 131 -3.68 1.91 33.21
CA ALA A 131 -4.90 2.58 33.64
C ALA A 131 -4.58 3.75 34.60
N GLY A 132 -5.30 4.86 34.42
CA GLY A 132 -5.09 6.09 35.19
C GLY A 132 -3.93 6.97 34.71
N LYS A 133 -3.14 6.54 33.72
CA LYS A 133 -2.10 7.36 33.08
C LYS A 133 -2.60 7.93 31.76
N LYS A 134 -2.13 9.13 31.40
CA LYS A 134 -2.30 9.66 30.04
C LYS A 134 -1.37 8.88 29.10
N VAL A 135 -1.96 8.11 28.19
CA VAL A 135 -1.22 7.29 27.22
C VAL A 135 -1.73 7.57 25.81
N ASP A 136 -0.83 7.44 24.84
CA ASP A 136 -1.17 7.53 23.43
C ASP A 136 -1.58 6.13 22.91
N LEU A 137 -2.88 5.95 22.66
CA LEU A 137 -3.43 4.68 22.20
C LEU A 137 -3.05 4.33 20.74
N ARG A 138 -2.55 5.29 19.96
CA ARG A 138 -2.20 5.06 18.54
C ARG A 138 -1.18 3.94 18.39
N ASN A 139 -0.18 3.89 19.27
CA ASN A 139 0.84 2.85 19.22
C ASN A 139 0.25 1.47 19.53
N TYR A 140 -0.66 1.36 20.51
CA TYR A 140 -1.34 0.10 20.82
C TYR A 140 -2.16 -0.40 19.63
N PHE A 141 -2.97 0.47 19.01
CA PHE A 141 -3.73 0.11 17.82
C PHE A 141 -2.82 -0.29 16.65
N ASN A 142 -1.76 0.48 16.39
CA ASN A 142 -0.83 0.19 15.31
C ASN A 142 -0.14 -1.18 15.52
N THR A 143 0.25 -1.51 16.76
CA THR A 143 0.85 -2.81 17.08
C THR A 143 -0.15 -3.95 16.92
N SER A 144 -1.40 -3.80 17.36
CA SER A 144 -2.43 -4.83 17.18
C SER A 144 -2.75 -5.06 15.71
N VAL A 145 -2.92 -4.00 14.92
CA VAL A 145 -3.14 -4.10 13.46
C VAL A 145 -1.93 -4.73 12.77
N GLY A 146 -0.72 -4.26 13.12
CA GLY A 146 0.53 -4.83 12.61
C GLY A 146 0.66 -6.31 12.92
N SER A 147 0.25 -6.75 14.11
CA SER A 147 0.29 -8.16 14.53
C SER A 147 -0.67 -9.04 13.73
N VAL A 148 -1.90 -8.57 13.45
CA VAL A 148 -2.83 -9.29 12.57
C VAL A 148 -2.24 -9.44 11.17
N ILE A 149 -1.71 -8.36 10.60
CA ILE A 149 -1.09 -8.37 9.26
C ILE A 149 0.10 -9.33 9.24
N ASN A 150 1.00 -9.21 10.21
CA ASN A 150 2.22 -10.00 10.25
C ASN A 150 1.93 -11.49 10.51
N SER A 151 0.89 -11.80 11.29
CA SER A 151 0.43 -13.17 11.51
C SER A 151 -0.14 -13.82 10.24
N LEU A 152 -0.67 -13.02 9.30
CA LEU A 152 -1.10 -13.51 7.99
C LEU A 152 0.04 -13.62 6.98
N LEU A 153 1.05 -12.76 7.10
CA LEU A 153 2.16 -12.69 6.15
C LEU A 153 3.30 -13.66 6.49
N PHE A 154 3.68 -13.75 7.77
CA PHE A 154 4.87 -14.45 8.26
C PHE A 154 4.57 -15.38 9.45
N GLY A 155 3.28 -15.61 9.76
CA GLY A 155 2.86 -16.56 10.79
C GLY A 155 3.04 -16.09 12.24
N PHE A 156 3.67 -14.93 12.51
CA PHE A 156 3.93 -14.45 13.87
C PHE A 156 3.30 -13.09 14.20
N ARG A 157 3.00 -12.88 15.49
CA ARG A 157 2.48 -11.62 16.06
C ARG A 157 3.58 -10.82 16.76
N PHE A 158 3.36 -9.52 16.98
CA PHE A 158 4.30 -8.70 17.74
C PHE A 158 4.05 -8.81 19.26
N ASP A 159 5.07 -9.25 19.98
CA ASP A 159 5.11 -9.39 21.44
C ASP A 159 6.26 -8.57 22.04
N GLU A 160 6.54 -8.74 23.33
CA GLU A 160 7.62 -8.01 24.00
C GLU A 160 9.02 -8.38 23.46
N ASN A 161 9.22 -9.58 22.93
CA ASN A 161 10.51 -10.07 22.43
C ASN A 161 10.87 -9.49 21.06
N ASN A 162 9.87 -9.28 20.21
CA ASN A 162 10.07 -8.79 18.83
C ASN A 162 9.50 -7.38 18.59
N MET A 163 9.09 -6.66 19.65
CA MET A 163 8.59 -5.29 19.56
C MET A 163 9.57 -4.32 18.88
N GLY A 164 10.87 -4.54 19.03
CA GLY A 164 11.91 -3.75 18.35
C GLY A 164 11.78 -3.79 16.84
N THR A 165 11.40 -4.95 16.27
CA THR A 165 11.12 -5.12 14.85
C THR A 165 9.92 -4.29 14.44
N PHE A 166 8.81 -4.33 15.20
CA PHE A 166 7.64 -3.49 14.92
C PHE A 166 7.98 -2.00 14.93
N ILE A 167 8.73 -1.54 15.93
CA ILE A 167 9.13 -0.13 16.05
C ILE A 167 9.99 0.29 14.84
N ARG A 168 10.94 -0.56 14.41
CA ARG A 168 11.76 -0.33 13.20
C ARG A 168 10.87 -0.25 11.96
N LEU A 169 9.93 -1.17 11.77
CA LEU A 169 8.99 -1.17 10.65
C LEU A 169 8.17 0.11 10.61
N LYS A 170 7.58 0.48 11.76
CA LYS A 170 6.79 1.69 11.89
C LYS A 170 7.62 2.93 11.56
N GLY A 171 8.85 3.03 12.06
CA GLY A 171 9.75 4.14 11.77
C GLY A 171 10.07 4.27 10.27
N ILE A 172 10.30 3.14 9.58
CA ILE A 172 10.53 3.13 8.13
C ILE A 172 9.28 3.59 7.38
N LEU A 173 8.09 3.09 7.76
CA LEU A 173 6.82 3.48 7.14
C LEU A 173 6.51 4.97 7.37
N ASP A 174 6.68 5.47 8.60
CA ASP A 174 6.48 6.89 8.93
C ASP A 174 7.41 7.78 8.07
N ARG A 175 8.68 7.39 7.94
CA ARG A 175 9.64 8.12 7.10
C ARG A 175 9.27 8.09 5.62
N LEU A 176 8.83 6.93 5.12
CA LEU A 176 8.39 6.79 3.72
C LEU A 176 7.20 7.71 3.43
N MET A 177 6.21 7.73 4.31
CA MET A 177 5.02 8.58 4.19
C MET A 177 5.38 10.07 4.29
N GLU A 178 6.29 10.44 5.20
CA GLU A 178 6.81 11.80 5.31
C GLU A 178 7.48 12.24 4.00
N VAL A 179 8.36 11.41 3.42
CA VAL A 179 9.08 11.73 2.19
C VAL A 179 8.12 11.87 1.00
N TYR A 180 7.13 10.97 0.87
CA TYR A 180 6.15 11.03 -0.21
C TYR A 180 5.18 12.20 -0.10
N ALA A 181 4.91 12.68 1.13
CA ALA A 181 4.07 13.85 1.36
C ALA A 181 4.78 15.18 1.05
N ARG A 182 6.12 15.19 0.87
CA ARG A 182 6.85 16.43 0.58
C ARG A 182 6.45 17.01 -0.78
N PRO A 183 6.19 18.33 -0.88
CA PRO A 183 5.90 18.98 -2.15
C PRO A 183 6.95 18.72 -3.23
N ALA A 184 8.23 18.63 -2.85
CA ALA A 184 9.31 18.32 -3.79
C ALA A 184 9.17 16.92 -4.43
N PHE A 185 8.72 15.90 -3.69
CA PHE A 185 8.48 14.57 -4.23
C PHE A 185 7.30 14.58 -5.21
N ILE A 186 6.21 15.25 -4.84
CA ILE A 186 5.02 15.40 -5.69
C ILE A 186 5.38 16.11 -7.00
N LEU A 187 6.14 17.20 -6.93
CA LEU A 187 6.64 17.90 -8.12
C LEU A 187 7.52 16.99 -8.96
N TRP A 188 8.47 16.28 -8.37
CA TRP A 188 9.32 15.35 -9.11
C TRP A 188 8.51 14.24 -9.81
N MET A 189 7.45 13.73 -9.17
CA MET A 189 6.55 12.72 -9.73
C MET A 189 5.79 13.21 -10.97
N PHE A 190 5.33 14.47 -10.97
CA PHE A 190 4.55 15.05 -12.07
C PHE A 190 5.40 15.74 -13.15
N PHE A 191 6.65 16.11 -12.84
CA PHE A 191 7.57 16.78 -13.76
C PHE A 191 8.88 16.00 -13.90
N PRO A 192 8.95 15.03 -14.83
CA PRO A 192 10.14 14.21 -15.03
C PRO A 192 11.42 15.00 -15.34
N ILE A 193 11.29 16.20 -15.92
CA ILE A 193 12.42 17.08 -16.21
C ILE A 193 13.17 17.53 -14.95
N LEU A 194 12.51 17.54 -13.79
CA LEU A 194 13.11 17.93 -12.51
C LEU A 194 14.24 16.98 -12.08
N LYS A 195 14.33 15.77 -12.64
CA LYS A 195 15.43 14.82 -12.36
C LYS A 195 16.82 15.35 -12.76
N TYR A 196 16.88 16.30 -13.69
CA TYR A 196 18.14 16.89 -14.15
C TYR A 196 18.63 18.04 -13.25
N PHE A 197 17.82 18.49 -12.29
CA PHE A 197 18.15 19.61 -11.42
C PHE A 197 18.79 19.10 -10.12
N PRO A 198 19.99 19.60 -9.73
CA PRO A 198 20.69 19.15 -8.53
C PRO A 198 19.88 19.23 -7.24
N PHE A 199 19.00 20.22 -7.12
CA PHE A 199 18.10 20.39 -5.97
C PHE A 199 17.23 19.14 -5.72
N PHE A 200 16.76 18.46 -6.78
CA PHE A 200 15.88 17.29 -6.68
C PHE A 200 16.63 15.97 -6.45
N TRP A 201 17.96 15.94 -6.59
CA TRP A 201 18.73 14.71 -6.42
C TRP A 201 18.66 14.16 -5.01
N ASN A 202 18.76 15.01 -3.99
CA ASN A 202 18.66 14.60 -2.60
C ASN A 202 17.27 14.04 -2.27
N PHE A 203 16.20 14.66 -2.78
CA PHE A 203 14.84 14.15 -2.57
C PHE A 203 14.61 12.79 -3.24
N ASN A 204 15.14 12.61 -4.46
CA ASN A 204 15.06 11.33 -5.16
C ASN A 204 15.84 10.25 -4.40
N LYS A 205 17.05 10.58 -3.93
CA LYS A 205 17.88 9.69 -3.12
C LYS A 205 17.16 9.29 -1.84
N ASP A 206 16.68 10.27 -1.07
CA ASP A 206 15.91 10.04 0.16
C ASP A 206 14.69 9.14 -0.06
N ALA A 207 13.93 9.39 -1.14
CA ALA A 207 12.76 8.59 -1.48
C ALA A 207 13.14 7.15 -1.83
N LYS A 208 14.20 6.96 -2.62
CA LYS A 208 14.70 5.62 -2.99
C LYS A 208 15.25 4.87 -1.79
N GLU A 209 16.04 5.52 -0.93
CA GLU A 209 16.58 4.92 0.27
C GLU A 209 15.48 4.53 1.26
N SER A 210 14.46 5.38 1.42
CA SER A 210 13.29 5.07 2.26
C SER A 210 12.50 3.88 1.72
N SER A 211 12.29 3.79 0.40
CA SER A 211 11.64 2.62 -0.21
C SER A 211 12.49 1.36 -0.08
N LYS A 212 13.80 1.45 -0.32
CA LYS A 212 14.74 0.32 -0.17
C LYS A 212 14.79 -0.19 1.26
N ALA A 213 14.77 0.69 2.25
CA ALA A 213 14.74 0.29 3.66
C ALA A 213 13.53 -0.58 3.99
N LEU A 214 12.35 -0.27 3.43
CA LEU A 214 11.16 -1.10 3.58
C LEU A 214 11.33 -2.46 2.91
N TYR A 215 11.80 -2.49 1.65
CA TYR A 215 11.99 -3.76 0.93
C TYR A 215 13.03 -4.64 1.61
N ASN A 216 14.19 -4.10 2.00
CA ASN A 216 15.22 -4.84 2.72
C ASN A 216 14.69 -5.45 4.02
N MET A 217 13.83 -4.73 4.75
CA MET A 217 13.23 -5.26 5.98
C MET A 217 12.23 -6.40 5.71
N ILE A 218 11.51 -6.34 4.59
CA ILE A 218 10.64 -7.44 4.16
C ILE A 218 11.51 -8.63 3.73
N ASP A 219 12.58 -8.40 2.97
CA ASP A 219 13.51 -9.43 2.53
C ASP A 219 14.19 -10.12 3.72
N GLU A 220 14.63 -9.37 4.74
CA GLU A 220 15.16 -9.93 6.00
C GLU A 220 14.18 -10.90 6.66
N GLN A 221 12.88 -10.58 6.67
CA GLN A 221 11.85 -11.46 7.24
C GLN A 221 11.55 -12.66 6.36
N ILE A 222 11.52 -12.48 5.04
CA ILE A 222 11.36 -13.57 4.08
C ILE A 222 12.51 -14.57 4.23
N GLU A 223 13.76 -14.11 4.26
CA GLU A 223 14.93 -14.97 4.40
C GLU A 223 14.97 -15.70 5.75
N ALA A 224 14.59 -15.03 6.84
CA ALA A 224 14.46 -15.69 8.14
C ALA A 224 13.37 -16.77 8.12
N HIS A 225 12.23 -16.51 7.47
CA HIS A 225 11.11 -17.43 7.40
C HIS A 225 11.39 -18.63 6.48
N LYS A 226 12.18 -18.46 5.42
CA LYS A 226 12.54 -19.54 4.47
C LYS A 226 13.16 -20.77 5.13
N ALA A 227 13.89 -20.60 6.23
CA ALA A 227 14.53 -21.71 6.95
C ALA A 227 13.50 -22.68 7.57
N ASP A 228 12.30 -22.19 7.86
CA ASP A 228 11.25 -22.94 8.54
C ASP A 228 10.17 -23.47 7.57
N ILE A 229 10.28 -23.17 6.26
CA ILE A 229 9.29 -23.59 5.27
C ILE A 229 9.43 -25.08 4.96
N ASP A 230 8.39 -25.85 5.27
CA ASP A 230 8.24 -27.23 4.82
C ASP A 230 7.64 -27.25 3.41
N PHE A 231 8.48 -27.32 2.38
CA PHE A 231 8.05 -27.38 0.99
C PHE A 231 7.36 -28.68 0.58
N ASP A 232 7.47 -29.74 1.37
CA ASP A 232 6.88 -31.05 1.04
C ASP A 232 5.43 -31.16 1.54
N SER A 233 5.01 -30.30 2.48
CA SER A 233 3.62 -30.22 2.92
C SER A 233 2.74 -29.39 1.98
N GLU A 234 1.52 -29.85 1.74
CA GLU A 234 0.52 -29.09 0.96
C GLU A 234 -0.04 -27.89 1.72
N LYS A 235 0.01 -27.90 3.05
CA LYS A 235 -0.56 -26.83 3.87
C LYS A 235 0.48 -25.74 4.11
N SER A 236 0.08 -24.50 3.86
CA SER A 236 0.84 -23.32 4.26
C SER A 236 0.33 -22.78 5.59
N THR A 237 1.21 -22.16 6.36
CA THR A 237 0.89 -21.52 7.65
C THR A 237 0.68 -20.01 7.51
N ASP A 238 1.28 -19.41 6.48
CA ASP A 238 1.13 -17.99 6.13
C ASP A 238 1.28 -17.72 4.63
N TYR A 239 1.13 -16.45 4.26
CA TYR A 239 1.10 -16.00 2.87
C TYR A 239 2.47 -16.12 2.19
N VAL A 240 3.58 -15.86 2.89
CA VAL A 240 4.91 -15.97 2.30
C VAL A 240 5.22 -17.42 1.99
N GLU A 241 4.90 -18.34 2.89
CA GLU A 241 5.03 -19.77 2.66
C GLU A 241 4.20 -20.23 1.46
N ALA A 242 2.93 -19.83 1.39
CA ALA A 242 2.05 -20.15 0.27
C ALA A 242 2.59 -19.61 -1.06
N PHE A 243 3.08 -18.37 -1.05
CA PHE A 243 3.65 -17.74 -2.25
C PHE A 243 4.92 -18.46 -2.71
N MET A 244 5.82 -18.84 -1.79
CA MET A 244 7.06 -19.55 -2.12
C MET A 244 6.79 -20.96 -2.65
N LYS A 245 5.82 -21.69 -2.08
CA LYS A 245 5.39 -22.99 -2.59
C LYS A 245 4.81 -22.89 -4.00
N GLU A 246 3.97 -21.89 -4.24
CA GLU A 246 3.39 -21.65 -5.57
C GLU A 246 4.46 -21.23 -6.58
N GLN A 247 5.40 -20.37 -6.20
CA GLN A 247 6.54 -20.00 -7.02
C GLN A 247 7.34 -21.23 -7.45
N ARG A 248 7.65 -22.14 -6.50
CA ARG A 248 8.37 -23.39 -6.78
C ARG A 248 7.62 -24.32 -7.73
N ARG A 249 6.30 -24.41 -7.63
CA ARG A 249 5.47 -25.22 -8.53
C ARG A 249 5.56 -24.74 -9.99
N HIS A 250 5.67 -23.44 -10.20
CA HIS A 250 5.71 -22.83 -11.53
C HIS A 250 7.13 -22.43 -12.00
N GLU A 251 8.18 -22.82 -11.27
CA GLU A 251 9.59 -22.54 -11.66
C GLU A 251 9.93 -23.05 -13.07
N ASN A 252 9.27 -24.11 -13.54
CA ASN A 252 9.48 -24.71 -14.86
C ASN A 252 8.40 -24.31 -15.90
N GLU A 253 7.45 -23.45 -15.54
CA GLU A 253 6.34 -23.01 -16.39
C GLU A 253 6.46 -21.51 -16.70
N PRO A 254 7.27 -21.10 -17.69
CA PRO A 254 7.54 -19.70 -17.98
C PRO A 254 6.29 -18.90 -18.42
N GLU A 255 5.23 -19.59 -18.86
CA GLU A 255 3.92 -18.97 -19.17
C GLU A 255 3.16 -18.51 -17.91
N PHE A 256 3.51 -19.04 -16.73
CA PHE A 256 2.98 -18.66 -15.41
C PHE A 256 3.88 -17.61 -14.70
N GLY A 257 4.49 -16.69 -15.46
CA GLY A 257 5.35 -15.59 -14.99
C GLY A 257 4.71 -14.57 -14.03
N GLY A 258 3.54 -14.88 -13.46
CA GLY A 258 2.92 -14.11 -12.39
C GLY A 258 3.62 -14.22 -11.03
N PHE A 259 4.42 -15.26 -10.83
CA PHE A 259 5.10 -15.58 -9.58
C PHE A 259 6.63 -15.49 -9.66
N SER A 260 7.19 -15.16 -10.83
CA SER A 260 8.61 -14.83 -11.02
C SER A 260 8.96 -13.43 -10.55
#